data_AF-A0A7G1KRM2-F1
#
_entry.id   AF-A0A7G1KRM2-F1
#
_cell.length_a   1.000
_cell.length_b   1.000
_cell.length_c   1.000
_cell.angle_alpha   90.00
_cell.angle_beta   90.00
_cell.angle_gamma   90.00
#
_symmetry.space_group_name_H-M   'P 1'
#
loop_
_entity.id
_entity.type
_entity.pdbx_description
1 polymer ?
#
loop_
_entity_poly.entity_id
_entity_poly.type
_entity_poly.pdbx_seq_one_letter_code
_entity_poly.pdbx_strand_id
1 'polypeptide(L)'
;MDSASLGGSAFRNDELEVARDMRAYPTAFAWIDPVIGDWSDLEIVRVRRLARQLGFRLYWPAPSALPLVDQVRYADVDAVIVPSPTHLDVVQLHALMCITDVETACPE
;
A
#
# COMPACT_ATOMS: atom_id res chain seq x y z
N MET A 1 -7.26 -47.63 31.37
CA MET A 1 -5.82 -47.36 31.50
C MET A 1 -5.16 -48.01 30.30
N ASP A 2 -4.83 -47.35 29.20
CA ASP A 2 -4.91 -45.95 28.81
C ASP A 2 -5.04 -45.87 27.29
N SER A 3 -5.84 -44.92 26.83
CA SER A 3 -5.89 -44.44 25.45
C SER A 3 -4.95 -43.23 25.35
N ALA A 4 -4.05 -43.20 24.37
CA ALA A 4 -3.49 -41.93 23.88
C ALA A 4 -2.86 -42.10 22.49
N SER A 5 -3.64 -41.73 21.48
CA SER A 5 -3.18 -41.37 20.14
C SER A 5 -2.14 -40.25 20.23
N LEU A 6 -0.94 -40.48 19.72
CA LEU A 6 0.02 -39.42 19.41
C LEU A 6 -0.29 -38.87 18.02
N GLY A 7 -1.28 -37.96 17.97
CA GLY A 7 -1.44 -37.02 16.87
C GLY A 7 -0.39 -35.92 17.02
N GLY A 8 0.72 -36.06 16.29
CA GLY A 8 1.76 -35.03 16.16
C GLY A 8 1.25 -33.84 15.35
N SER A 9 0.41 -33.01 15.98
CA SER A 9 0.61 -31.57 16.09
C SER A 9 1.41 -30.93 14.94
N ALA A 10 0.73 -30.69 13.81
CA ALA A 10 1.06 -29.63 12.86
C ALA A 10 0.80 -28.28 13.55
N PHE A 11 1.58 -27.98 14.59
CA PHE A 11 1.49 -26.71 15.28
C PHE A 11 2.46 -25.73 14.65
N ARG A 12 1.88 -24.63 14.18
CA ARG A 12 2.47 -23.29 14.17
C ARG A 12 3.52 -23.01 13.11
N ASN A 13 3.07 -22.88 11.87
CA ASN A 13 3.65 -21.89 10.96
C ASN A 13 2.60 -20.90 10.46
N ASP A 14 1.32 -21.29 10.40
CA ASP A 14 0.22 -20.39 10.00
C ASP A 14 0.00 -19.19 10.96
N GLU A 15 0.40 -19.32 12.22
CA GLU A 15 0.20 -18.27 13.24
C GLU A 15 1.25 -17.14 13.16
N LEU A 16 2.33 -17.33 12.40
CA LEU A 16 3.38 -16.33 12.21
C LEU A 16 3.21 -15.49 10.94
N GLU A 17 2.40 -15.95 9.99
CA GLU A 17 2.07 -15.19 8.78
C GLU A 17 0.93 -14.19 9.01
N VAL A 18 0.03 -14.50 9.95
CA VAL A 18 -1.08 -13.61 10.37
C VAL A 18 -0.60 -12.45 11.27
N ALA A 19 0.67 -12.49 11.71
CA ALA A 19 1.27 -11.48 12.59
C ALA A 19 1.94 -10.30 11.84
N ARG A 20 1.93 -10.28 10.49
CA ARG A 20 2.30 -9.09 9.74
C ARG A 20 1.10 -8.15 9.65
N ASP A 21 1.04 -7.28 10.65
CA ASP A 21 0.30 -6.02 10.65
C ASP A 21 -1.23 -6.13 10.58
N MET A 22 -1.79 -6.51 11.72
CA MET A 22 -3.14 -6.19 12.17
C MET A 22 -3.28 -4.67 12.44
N ARG A 23 -2.84 -3.81 11.51
CA ARG A 23 -3.28 -2.41 11.50
C ARG A 23 -4.78 -2.46 11.34
N ALA A 24 -5.51 -1.82 12.25
CA ALA A 24 -6.97 -1.95 12.32
C ALA A 24 -7.65 -1.70 10.97
N TYR A 25 -7.00 -0.97 10.04
CA TYR A 25 -7.38 -0.85 8.63
C TYR A 25 -6.12 -0.64 7.76
N PRO A 26 -5.97 -1.38 6.65
CA PRO A 26 -4.86 -1.15 5.72
C PRO A 26 -4.98 0.26 5.13
N THR A 27 -3.86 0.97 5.06
CA THR A 27 -3.79 2.40 4.68
C THR A 27 -2.95 2.57 3.43
N ALA A 28 -3.50 3.30 2.45
CA ALA A 28 -2.81 3.65 1.22
C ALA A 28 -2.47 5.14 1.18
N PHE A 29 -1.25 5.45 0.78
CA PHE A 29 -0.79 6.82 0.50
C PHE A 29 -1.19 7.21 -0.92
N ALA A 30 -1.99 8.26 -1.06
CA ALA A 30 -2.35 8.80 -2.36
C ALA A 30 -1.23 9.70 -2.89
N TRP A 31 -0.76 9.43 -4.11
CA TRP A 31 0.22 10.27 -4.77
C TRP A 31 -0.25 10.65 -6.19
N ILE A 32 -0.18 11.93 -6.49
CA ILE A 32 -0.37 12.49 -7.83
C ILE A 32 0.81 13.41 -8.06
N ASP A 33 1.62 13.11 -9.07
CA ASP A 33 2.76 13.96 -9.42
C ASP A 33 2.27 15.40 -9.72
N PRO A 34 2.71 16.41 -8.92
CA PRO A 34 2.30 17.79 -9.11
C PRO A 34 2.85 18.43 -10.39
N VAL A 35 3.82 17.80 -11.06
CA VAL A 35 4.44 18.31 -12.29
C VAL A 35 3.72 17.82 -13.55
N ILE A 36 3.10 16.64 -13.50
CA ILE A 36 2.55 15.97 -14.68
C ILE A 36 1.06 16.26 -14.88
N GLY A 37 0.31 16.58 -13.81
CA GLY A 37 -1.14 16.74 -13.90
C GLY A 37 -1.67 17.99 -13.18
N ASP A 38 -2.69 18.61 -13.79
CA ASP A 38 -3.55 19.63 -13.19
C ASP A 38 -4.52 19.00 -12.17
N TRP A 39 -4.01 18.24 -11.19
CA TRP A 39 -4.75 17.70 -10.03
C TRP A 39 -6.22 17.40 -10.33
N SER A 40 -6.48 16.70 -11.43
CA SER A 40 -7.80 16.78 -12.02
C SER A 40 -8.77 16.05 -11.09
N ASP A 41 -9.98 16.58 -10.93
CA ASP A 41 -11.01 15.92 -10.11
C ASP A 41 -11.20 14.46 -10.53
N LEU A 42 -10.95 14.15 -11.81
CA LEU A 42 -11.00 12.80 -12.36
C LEU A 42 -9.91 11.88 -11.80
N GLU A 43 -8.65 12.32 -11.71
CA GLU A 43 -7.55 11.51 -11.13
C GLU A 43 -7.80 11.23 -9.65
N ILE A 44 -8.26 12.24 -8.91
CA ILE A 44 -8.63 12.10 -7.49
C ILE A 44 -9.76 11.07 -7.35
N VAL A 45 -10.78 11.13 -8.21
CA VAL A 45 -11.87 10.15 -8.21
C VAL A 45 -11.38 8.74 -8.54
N ARG A 46 -10.45 8.58 -9.50
CA ARG A 46 -9.87 7.27 -9.85
C ARG A 46 -9.09 6.67 -8.68
N VAL A 47 -8.19 7.43 -8.06
CA VAL A 47 -7.41 7.01 -6.88
C VAL A 47 -8.34 6.62 -5.73
N ARG A 48 -9.35 7.46 -5.43
CA ARG A 48 -10.36 7.17 -4.39
C ARG A 48 -11.16 5.91 -4.68
N ARG A 49 -11.55 5.70 -5.94
CA ARG A 49 -12.29 4.51 -6.35
C ARG A 49 -11.44 3.26 -6.19
N LEU A 50 -10.20 3.28 -6.64
CA LEU A 50 -9.29 2.14 -6.51
C LEU A 50 -9.04 1.79 -5.03
N ALA A 51 -8.71 2.79 -4.20
CA ALA A 51 -8.50 2.58 -2.76
C ALA A 51 -9.70 1.87 -2.11
N ARG A 52 -10.92 2.31 -2.45
CA ARG A 52 -12.16 1.69 -1.96
C ARG A 52 -12.38 0.27 -2.48
N GLN A 53 -12.00 -0.02 -3.72
CA GLN A 53 -12.12 -1.36 -4.31
C GLN A 53 -11.15 -2.34 -3.67
N LEU A 54 -9.95 -1.87 -3.29
CA LEU A 54 -8.92 -2.67 -2.64
C LEU A 54 -9.07 -2.74 -1.10
N GLY A 55 -9.97 -1.94 -0.52
CA GLY A 55 -10.24 -1.93 0.92
C GLY A 55 -9.28 -1.06 1.75
N PHE A 56 -8.49 -0.20 1.11
CA PHE A 56 -7.58 0.72 1.79
C PHE A 56 -8.30 1.97 2.31
N ARG A 57 -7.87 2.45 3.48
CA ARG A 57 -8.09 3.83 3.91
C ARG A 57 -7.11 4.73 3.18
N LEU A 58 -7.62 5.76 2.52
CA LEU A 58 -6.79 6.64 1.72
C LEU A 58 -6.26 7.80 2.57
N TYR A 59 -4.94 7.90 2.67
CA TYR A 59 -4.22 9.02 3.27
C TYR A 59 -3.77 9.98 2.17
N TRP A 60 -4.19 11.25 2.28
CA TRP A 60 -3.73 12.33 1.40
C TRP A 60 -2.66 13.14 2.13
N PRO A 61 -1.40 13.12 1.67
CA PRO A 61 -0.33 13.89 2.29
C PRO A 61 -0.54 15.39 2.06
N ALA A 62 -0.11 16.20 3.02
CA ALA A 62 0.11 17.62 2.77
C ALA A 62 1.38 17.81 1.91
N PRO A 63 1.50 18.90 1.14
CA PRO A 63 2.72 19.20 0.40
C PRO A 63 3.95 19.17 1.32
N SER A 64 4.97 18.42 0.91
CA SER A 64 6.21 18.24 1.68
C SER A 64 7.42 18.41 0.78
N ALA A 65 8.52 18.90 1.36
CA ALA A 65 9.82 19.01 0.68
C ALA A 65 10.60 17.68 0.70
N LEU A 66 10.12 16.67 1.44
CA LEU A 66 10.76 15.36 1.49
C LEU A 66 10.56 14.61 0.16
N PRO A 67 11.55 13.82 -0.29
CA PRO A 67 11.33 12.86 -1.38
C PRO A 67 10.15 11.94 -1.08
N LEU A 68 9.40 11.53 -2.11
CA LEU A 68 8.21 10.68 -1.97
C LEU A 68 8.49 9.41 -1.14
N VAL A 69 9.60 8.73 -1.41
CA VAL A 69 10.02 7.50 -0.71
C VAL A 69 10.17 7.74 0.80
N ASP A 70 10.72 8.89 1.21
CA ASP A 70 10.89 9.23 2.62
C ASP A 70 9.56 9.59 3.28
N GLN A 71 8.65 10.25 2.54
CA GLN A 71 7.28 10.51 3.03
C GLN A 71 6.53 9.22 3.28
N VAL A 72 6.59 8.26 2.34
CA VAL A 72 5.95 6.94 2.47
C VAL A 72 6.53 6.16 3.64
N ARG A 73 7.87 6.15 3.78
CA ARG A 73 8.55 5.49 4.90
C ARG A 73 8.17 6.10 6.25
N TYR A 74 8.02 7.42 6.33
CA TYR A 74 7.62 8.08 7.57
C TYR A 74 6.12 7.93 7.87
N ALA A 75 5.27 7.92 6.83
CA ALA A 75 3.83 7.71 6.95
C ALA A 75 3.49 6.26 7.32
N ASP A 76 4.42 5.33 7.08
CA ASP A 76 4.31 3.94 7.48
C ASP A 76 3.01 3.31 6.94
N VAL A 77 2.86 3.36 5.62
CA VAL A 77 1.65 2.93 4.89
C VAL A 77 1.85 1.56 4.24
N ASP A 78 0.74 0.87 3.99
CA ASP A 78 0.76 -0.48 3.41
C ASP A 78 0.92 -0.43 1.88
N ALA A 79 0.34 0.58 1.23
CA ALA A 79 0.43 0.77 -0.22
C ALA A 79 0.55 2.24 -0.62
N VAL A 80 1.03 2.49 -1.84
CA VAL A 80 0.97 3.77 -2.54
C VAL A 80 0.03 3.62 -3.72
N ILE A 81 -0.98 4.49 -3.82
CA ILE A 81 -1.91 4.50 -4.95
C ILE A 81 -1.65 5.74 -5.83
N VAL A 82 -1.39 5.49 -7.10
CA VAL A 82 -1.21 6.53 -8.14
C VAL A 82 -2.25 6.39 -9.26
N PRO A 83 -2.58 7.47 -9.99
CA PRO A 83 -3.50 7.38 -11.13
C PRO A 83 -2.98 6.43 -12.22
N SER A 84 -1.70 6.54 -12.56
CA SER A 84 -0.99 5.70 -13.54
C SER A 84 0.52 5.68 -13.20
N PRO A 85 1.30 4.76 -13.80
CA PRO A 85 2.75 4.70 -13.58
C PRO A 85 3.51 5.96 -14.00
N THR A 86 2.95 6.78 -14.88
CA THR A 86 3.64 7.98 -15.40
C THR A 86 3.85 9.05 -14.33
N HIS A 87 3.11 8.99 -13.21
CA HIS A 87 3.30 9.86 -12.04
C HIS A 87 4.50 9.47 -11.17
N LEU A 88 5.26 8.45 -11.57
CA LEU A 88 6.46 7.98 -10.89
C LEU A 88 7.59 7.90 -11.91
N ASP A 89 8.74 8.46 -11.56
CA ASP A 89 9.96 8.14 -12.31
C ASP A 89 10.39 6.69 -12.01
N VAL A 90 11.24 6.12 -12.88
CA VAL A 90 11.67 4.71 -12.78
C VAL A 90 12.40 4.42 -11.46
N VAL A 91 13.15 5.39 -10.94
CA VAL A 91 13.91 5.24 -9.69
C VAL A 91 12.96 5.30 -8.50
N GLN A 92 11.99 6.20 -8.51
CA GLN A 92 10.93 6.32 -7.51
C GLN A 92 10.08 5.06 -7.45
N LEU A 93 9.59 4.59 -8.60
CA LEU A 93 8.79 3.37 -8.66
C LEU A 93 9.55 2.18 -8.08
N HIS A 94 10.81 1.98 -8.49
CA HIS A 94 11.65 0.90 -7.98
C HIS A 94 11.84 1.02 -6.45
N ALA A 95 12.15 2.21 -5.96
CA ALA A 95 12.37 2.43 -4.53
C ALA A 95 11.10 2.20 -3.70
N LEU A 96 9.92 2.60 -4.20
CA LEU A 96 8.64 2.35 -3.55
C LEU A 96 8.32 0.87 -3.49
N MET A 97 8.46 0.14 -4.61
CA MET A 97 8.23 -1.31 -4.66
C MET A 97 9.13 -2.10 -3.69
N CYS A 98 10.28 -1.55 -3.27
CA CYS A 98 11.13 -2.17 -2.27
C CYS A 98 10.62 -2.01 -0.82
N ILE A 99 9.68 -1.10 -0.56
CA ILE A 99 9.23 -0.76 0.80
C ILE A 99 7.72 -0.87 1.00
N THR A 100 6.90 -0.82 -0.06
CA THR A 100 5.45 -0.82 -0.01
C THR A 100 4.88 -1.32 -1.34
N ASP A 101 3.62 -1.75 -1.34
CA ASP A 101 2.92 -2.10 -2.57
C ASP A 101 2.62 -0.82 -3.38
N VAL A 102 2.71 -0.89 -4.71
CA VAL A 102 2.37 0.23 -5.60
C VAL A 102 1.21 -0.17 -6.49
N GLU A 103 0.11 0.55 -6.37
CA GLU A 103 -1.15 0.26 -7.03
C GLU A 103 -1.55 1.39 -7.97
N THR A 104 -2.03 1.05 -9.16
CA THR A 104 -2.33 2.03 -10.21
C THR A 104 -3.78 1.97 -10.66
N ALA A 105 -4.49 3.10 -10.67
CA ALA A 105 -5.92 3.13 -11.00
C ALA A 105 -6.22 2.85 -12.48
N CYS A 106 -5.29 3.18 -13.37
CA CYS A 106 -5.28 2.75 -14.76
C CYS A 106 -3.85 2.35 -15.16
N PRO A 107 -3.60 1.07 -15.48
CA PRO A 107 -2.51 0.76 -16.39
C PRO A 107 -2.94 1.25 -17.78
N GLU A 108 -2.12 2.08 -18.42
CA GLU A 108 -2.34 2.42 -19.83
C GLU A 108 -2.13 1.22 -20.75
#